data_AF-A0A1B9SCP0-F1
#
_entry.id   AF-A0A1B9SCP0-F1
#
_cell.length_a   1.000
_cell.length_b   1.000
_cell.length_c   1.000
_cell.angle_alpha   90.00
_cell.angle_beta   90.00
_cell.angle_gamma   90.00
#
_symmetry.space_group_name_H-M   'P 1'
#
loop_
_entity.id
_entity.type
_entity.pdbx_description
1 polymer ?
#
loop_
_entity_poly.entity_id
_entity_poly.type
_entity_poly.pdbx_seq_one_letter_code
_entity_poly.pdbx_strand_id
1 'polypeptide(L)'
;MDRLTVPAKGVLIRIPVAVEMFDDCAIRAKHLPQPDLEIDVAVENRDSFLKARLNGTTFRRTMRRVREDQAGGKPVGRLFIVGRIVTPGVITDPGLQYEFA
;
A
#
# COMPACT_ATOMS: atom_id res chain seq x y z
N MET A 1 -16.83 15.86 19.50
CA MET A 1 -16.60 14.86 18.43
C MET A 1 -15.93 15.61 17.30
N ASP A 2 -14.61 15.75 17.34
CA ASP A 2 -13.88 16.58 16.38
C ASP A 2 -13.80 15.85 15.05
N ARG A 3 -14.60 16.33 14.08
CA ARG A 3 -14.43 15.97 12.68
C ARG A 3 -13.06 16.47 12.27
N LEU A 4 -12.14 15.55 11.96
CA LEU A 4 -10.90 15.87 11.26
C LEU A 4 -11.25 16.70 10.01
N THR A 5 -11.01 18.01 10.07
CA THR A 5 -11.12 18.91 8.92
C THR A 5 -9.96 18.57 7.99
N VAL A 6 -10.24 17.72 6.99
CA VAL A 6 -9.25 17.36 6.00
C VAL A 6 -9.05 18.55 5.05
N PRO A 7 -7.81 19.04 4.82
CA PRO A 7 -7.56 20.12 3.87
C PRO A 7 -8.08 19.75 2.47
N ALA A 8 -8.47 20.72 1.65
CA ALA A 8 -8.97 20.47 0.28
C ALA A 8 -7.97 19.71 -0.63
N LYS A 9 -6.68 19.67 -0.26
CA LYS A 9 -5.62 18.91 -0.95
C LYS A 9 -5.37 17.51 -0.37
N GLY A 10 -6.07 17.13 0.70
CA GLY A 10 -5.84 15.91 1.48
C GLY A 10 -4.58 15.96 2.35
N VAL A 11 -4.49 15.05 3.31
CA VAL A 11 -3.27 14.81 4.11
C VAL A 11 -2.48 13.69 3.46
N LEU A 12 -1.22 13.95 3.06
CA LEU A 12 -0.32 12.90 2.59
C LEU A 12 0.00 11.95 3.75
N ILE A 13 -0.24 10.67 3.53
CA ILE A 13 0.09 9.62 4.49
C ILE A 13 1.08 8.65 3.87
N ARG A 14 1.90 8.06 4.73
CA ARG A 14 2.87 7.06 4.36
C ARG A 14 2.92 6.00 5.45
N ILE A 15 2.29 4.87 5.18
CA ILE A 15 2.10 3.80 6.15
C ILE A 15 3.15 2.72 5.88
N PRO A 16 4.06 2.45 6.82
CA PRO A 16 5.00 1.34 6.68
C PRO A 16 4.22 0.01 6.73
N VAL A 17 4.57 -0.91 5.85
CA VAL A 17 3.99 -2.26 5.80
C VAL A 17 5.09 -3.30 5.68
N ALA A 18 4.86 -4.47 6.27
CA ALA A 18 5.76 -5.60 6.14
C ALA A 18 5.57 -6.26 4.77
N VAL A 19 6.63 -6.80 4.18
CA VAL A 19 6.56 -7.46 2.86
C VAL A 19 5.69 -8.70 2.95
N GLU A 20 5.79 -9.41 4.08
CA GLU A 20 5.14 -10.67 4.39
C GLU A 20 3.61 -10.54 4.36
N MET A 21 3.06 -9.33 4.55
CA MET A 21 1.62 -9.06 4.42
C MET A 21 1.08 -9.36 3.02
N PHE A 22 1.95 -9.46 2.01
CA PHE A 22 1.59 -9.69 0.62
C PHE A 22 2.09 -11.03 0.08
N ASP A 23 2.62 -11.92 0.92
CA ASP A 23 3.15 -13.22 0.46
C ASP A 23 2.06 -14.09 -0.16
N ASP A 24 0.85 -14.06 0.42
CA ASP A 24 -0.33 -14.78 -0.08
C ASP A 24 -0.99 -14.10 -1.29
N CYS A 25 -0.57 -12.89 -1.65
CA CYS A 25 -1.12 -12.20 -2.81
C CYS A 25 -0.54 -12.78 -4.11
N ALA A 26 -1.39 -13.44 -4.89
CA ALA A 26 -1.01 -13.99 -6.19
C ALA A 26 -0.59 -12.88 -7.17
N ILE A 27 0.67 -12.91 -7.62
CA ILE A 27 1.16 -12.09 -8.72
C ILE A 27 0.93 -12.84 -10.03
N ARG A 28 -0.03 -12.39 -10.83
CA ARG A 28 -0.37 -13.00 -12.11
C ARG A 28 0.74 -12.82 -13.14
N ALA A 29 0.74 -13.71 -14.14
CA ALA A 29 1.65 -13.64 -15.28
C ALA A 29 1.55 -12.27 -15.99
N LYS A 30 2.64 -11.84 -16.65
CA LYS A 30 2.75 -10.49 -17.24
C LYS A 30 1.62 -10.19 -18.25
N HIS A 31 1.19 -11.20 -19.00
CA HIS A 31 0.16 -11.10 -20.02
C HIS A 31 -1.28 -11.12 -19.47
N LEU A 32 -1.46 -11.45 -18.18
CA LEU A 32 -2.76 -11.43 -17.53
C LEU A 32 -2.97 -10.11 -16.79
N PRO A 33 -4.22 -9.61 -16.69
CA PRO A 33 -4.54 -8.48 -15.85
C PRO A 33 -4.30 -8.86 -14.38
N GLN A 34 -3.60 -8.00 -13.64
CA GLN A 34 -3.49 -8.11 -12.18
C GLN A 34 -4.69 -7.40 -11.56
N PRO A 35 -5.50 -8.09 -10.73
CA PRO A 35 -6.58 -7.43 -10.00
C PRO A 35 -6.01 -6.36 -9.05
N ASP A 36 -6.80 -5.31 -8.83
CA ASP A 36 -6.53 -4.38 -7.74
C ASP A 36 -6.61 -5.10 -6.40
N LEU A 37 -5.85 -4.62 -5.42
CA LEU A 37 -5.87 -5.14 -4.07
C LEU A 37 -6.58 -4.17 -3.15
N GLU A 38 -7.67 -4.62 -2.53
CA GLU A 38 -8.32 -3.87 -1.46
C GLU A 38 -7.68 -4.26 -0.12
N ILE A 39 -7.33 -3.25 0.66
CA ILE A 39 -6.68 -3.40 1.96
C ILE A 39 -7.39 -2.54 2.99
N ASP A 40 -7.54 -3.10 4.19
CA ASP A 40 -8.04 -2.41 5.37
C ASP A 40 -6.88 -2.22 6.35
N VAL A 41 -6.52 -0.97 6.62
CA VAL A 41 -5.46 -0.63 7.56
C VAL A 41 -6.09 -0.23 8.89
N ALA A 42 -5.89 -1.04 9.91
CA ALA A 42 -6.35 -0.74 11.25
C ALA A 42 -5.61 0.48 11.82
N VAL A 43 -6.35 1.44 12.37
CA VAL A 43 -5.80 2.55 13.14
C VAL A 43 -5.99 2.25 14.61
N GLU A 44 -4.88 2.16 15.35
CA GLU A 44 -4.88 1.82 16.76
C GLU A 44 -5.80 2.76 17.57
N ASN A 45 -6.56 2.18 18.51
CA ASN A 45 -7.46 2.86 19.46
C ASN A 45 -8.80 3.42 18.92
N ARG A 46 -9.29 3.04 17.73
CA ARG A 46 -10.56 3.61 17.20
C ARG A 46 -11.58 2.66 16.57
N ASP A 47 -11.38 1.34 16.60
CA ASP A 47 -12.20 0.38 15.81
C ASP A 47 -12.42 0.85 14.35
N SER A 48 -11.45 1.61 13.82
CA SER A 48 -11.57 2.35 12.57
C SER A 48 -10.53 1.85 11.59
N PHE A 49 -10.98 1.56 10.37
CA PHE A 49 -10.12 1.11 9.28
C PHE A 49 -9.99 2.20 8.23
N LEU A 50 -8.77 2.38 7.73
CA LEU A 50 -8.53 3.11 6.49
C LEU A 50 -8.56 2.12 5.33
N LYS A 51 -9.45 2.36 4.37
CA LYS A 51 -9.53 1.55 3.15
C LYS A 51 -8.60 2.10 2.08
N ALA A 52 -7.82 1.24 1.47
CA ALA A 52 -7.02 1.55 0.29
C ALA A 52 -7.30 0.54 -0.81
N ARG A 53 -7.33 1.01 -2.06
CA ARG A 53 -7.41 0.16 -3.24
C ARG A 53 -6.15 0.33 -4.09
N LEU A 54 -5.19 -0.57 -3.91
CA LEU A 54 -3.93 -0.54 -4.63
C LEU A 54 -4.15 -0.97 -6.08
N ASN A 55 -3.67 -0.16 -7.01
CA ASN A 55 -3.70 -0.51 -8.43
C ASN A 55 -2.90 -1.80 -8.70
N GLY A 56 -3.54 -2.80 -9.30
CA GLY A 56 -2.94 -4.11 -9.52
C GLY A 56 -1.65 -4.06 -10.36
N THR A 57 -1.58 -3.17 -11.36
CA THR A 57 -0.37 -3.03 -12.19
C THR A 57 0.82 -2.51 -11.39
N THR A 58 0.60 -1.50 -10.55
CA THR A 58 1.64 -0.96 -9.67
C THR A 58 2.02 -1.96 -8.59
N PHE A 59 1.05 -2.62 -7.96
CA PHE A 59 1.28 -3.69 -6.99
C PHE A 59 2.20 -4.79 -7.57
N ARG A 60 1.84 -5.34 -8.74
CA ARG A 60 2.65 -6.37 -9.42
C ARG A 60 4.08 -5.92 -9.67
N ARG A 61 4.26 -4.69 -10.16
CA ARG A 61 5.59 -4.14 -10.45
C ARG A 61 6.43 -3.98 -9.18
N THR A 62 5.85 -3.44 -8.12
CA THR A 62 6.55 -3.23 -6.85
C THR A 62 6.92 -4.57 -6.21
N MET A 63 5.98 -5.52 -6.10
CA MET A 63 6.26 -6.81 -5.48
C MET A 63 7.22 -7.70 -6.29
N ARG A 64 7.27 -7.56 -7.62
CA ARG A 64 8.31 -8.23 -8.42
C ARG A 64 9.71 -7.73 -8.04
N ARG A 65 9.89 -6.42 -7.91
CA ARG A 65 11.15 -5.83 -7.49
C ARG A 65 11.57 -6.30 -6.09
N VAL A 66 10.62 -6.38 -5.16
CA VAL A 66 10.88 -6.94 -3.81
C VAL A 66 11.40 -8.37 -3.89
N ARG A 67 10.71 -9.23 -4.66
CA ARG A 67 11.10 -10.64 -4.84
C ARG A 67 12.44 -10.81 -5.54
N GLU A 68 12.75 -9.95 -6.51
CA GLU A 68 14.06 -9.92 -7.19
C GLU A 68 15.19 -9.57 -6.22
N ASP A 69 14.99 -8.60 -5.34
CA ASP A 69 15.99 -8.23 -4.32
C ASP A 69 16.17 -9.32 -3.25
N GLN A 70 15.08 -9.95 -2.81
CA GLN A 70 15.12 -11.11 -1.89
C GLN A 70 15.89 -12.29 -2.50
N ALA A 71 15.59 -12.65 -3.76
CA ALA A 71 16.27 -13.74 -4.46
C ALA A 71 17.77 -13.45 -4.69
N GLY A 72 18.12 -12.18 -4.87
CA GLY A 72 19.51 -11.73 -5.02
C GLY A 72 20.31 -11.66 -3.71
N GLY A 73 19.74 -12.05 -2.57
CA GLY A 73 20.40 -11.99 -1.26
C GLY A 73 20.70 -10.56 -0.78
N LYS A 74 20.03 -9.55 -1.35
CA LYS A 74 20.20 -8.16 -0.94
C LYS A 74 19.39 -7.88 0.33
N PRO A 75 19.79 -6.88 1.14
CA PRO A 75 18.92 -6.34 2.19
C PRO A 75 17.54 -5.98 1.62
N VAL A 76 16.47 -6.45 2.25
CA VAL A 76 15.12 -6.08 1.86
C VAL A 76 14.88 -4.62 2.23
N GLY A 77 14.49 -3.82 1.25
CA GLY A 77 14.13 -2.41 1.42
C GLY A 77 12.84 -2.23 2.23
N ARG A 78 12.45 -0.98 2.47
CA ARG A 78 11.23 -0.65 3.22
C ARG A 78 10.05 -0.51 2.26
N LEU A 79 8.91 -1.09 2.63
CA LEU A 79 7.68 -1.05 1.86
C LEU A 79 6.67 -0.10 2.52
N PHE A 80 5.99 0.70 1.70
CA PHE A 80 5.03 1.69 2.16
C PHE A 80 3.77 1.70 1.29
N ILE A 81 2.62 1.91 1.93
CA ILE A 81 1.43 2.40 1.25
C ILE A 81 1.46 3.93 1.34
N VAL A 82 1.45 4.59 0.19
CA VAL A 82 1.49 6.05 0.08
C VAL A 82 0.22 6.51 -0.59
N GLY A 83 -0.44 7.51 -0.03
CA GLY A 83 -1.66 8.08 -0.61
C GLY A 83 -2.09 9.31 0.15
N ARG A 84 -3.30 9.79 -0.11
CA ARG A 84 -3.87 10.94 0.60
C ARG A 84 -5.15 10.57 1.32
N ILE A 85 -5.36 11.11 2.52
CA ILE A 85 -6.68 11.09 3.14
C ILE A 85 -7.37 12.39 2.73
N VAL A 86 -8.42 12.29 1.91
CA VAL A 86 -9.27 13.43 1.49
C VAL A 86 -10.62 13.39 2.20
N THR A 87 -11.11 12.18 2.49
CA THR A 87 -12.31 11.91 3.29
C THR A 87 -11.97 10.97 4.44
N PRO A 88 -12.69 11.04 5.58
CA PRO A 88 -12.47 10.10 6.67
C PRO A 88 -12.62 8.65 6.20
N GLY A 89 -11.65 7.78 6.56
CA GLY A 89 -11.73 6.33 6.33
C GLY A 89 -11.26 5.83 4.97
N VAL A 90 -10.91 6.69 4.01
CA VAL A 90 -10.45 6.27 2.66
C VAL A 90 -9.14 6.94 2.28
N ILE A 91 -8.20 6.13 1.80
CA ILE A 91 -6.94 6.58 1.21
C ILE A 91 -7.17 6.70 -0.32
N THR A 92 -7.08 7.92 -0.84
CA THR A 92 -7.19 8.23 -2.26
C THR A 92 -5.85 8.06 -2.97
N ASP A 93 -5.91 7.56 -4.22
CA ASP A 93 -4.77 7.25 -5.08
C ASP A 93 -3.65 6.46 -4.38
N PRO A 94 -3.96 5.38 -3.63
CA PRO A 94 -2.94 4.68 -2.87
C PRO A 94 -2.01 3.89 -3.81
N GLY A 95 -0.71 4.04 -3.58
CA GLY A 95 0.35 3.34 -4.29
C GLY A 95 1.24 2.55 -3.33
N LEU A 96 1.81 1.45 -3.84
CA LEU A 96 2.80 0.67 -3.13
C LEU A 96 4.21 1.13 -3.53
N GLN A 97 4.97 1.66 -2.58
CA GLN A 97 6.31 2.21 -2.77
C GLN A 97 7.33 1.36 -2.03
N TYR A 98 8.37 0.94 -2.74
CA TYR A 98 9.48 0.16 -2.20
C TYR A 98 10.77 0.96 -2.34
N GLU A 99 11.43 1.21 -1.20
CA GLU A 99 12.65 2.00 -1.11
C GLU A 99 13.79 1.16 -0.59
N PHE A 100 14.88 1.13 -1.36
CA PHE A 100 16.15 0.55 -0.92
C PHE A 100 16.89 1.62 -0.11
N ALA A 101 17.37 1.27 1.08
CA ALA A 101 18.20 2.15 1.90
C ALA A 101 19.62 2.25 1.35
#